data_AF-A0A447SNT4-F1
#
_entry.id   AF-A0A447SNT4-F1
#
_cell.length_a   1.000
_cell.length_b   1.000
_cell.length_c   1.000
_cell.angle_alpha   90.00
_cell.angle_beta   90.00
_cell.angle_gamma   90.00
#
_symmetry.space_group_name_H-M   'P 1'
#
loop_
_entity.id
_entity.type
_entity.pdbx_description
1 polymer ?
#
loop_
_entity_poly.entity_id
_entity_poly.type
_entity_poly.pdbx_seq_one_letter_code
_entity_poly.pdbx_strand_id
1 'polypeptide(L)'
;MRNLTPENLTEKVKIIEHFLAETKKALKANQLEEAKHCLKSVELTAYIPTYAQNTEARFYIDEILTDEQAQLGVHFVEHFFNAAKVYLHNGNLRGVTHSLQAIINGLPTQISQNRGLE
;
A
#
# COMPACT_ATOMS: atom_id res chain seq x y z
N MET A 1 14.49 0.13 -17.03
CA MET A 1 13.39 -0.35 -16.16
C MET A 1 13.90 -1.54 -15.38
N ARG A 2 13.85 -1.56 -14.04
CA ARG A 2 14.01 -2.86 -13.33
C ARG A 2 12.86 -3.74 -13.82
N ASN A 3 13.20 -4.87 -14.43
CA ASN A 3 12.23 -5.73 -15.09
C ASN A 3 11.16 -6.17 -14.09
N LEU A 4 9.89 -5.90 -14.40
CA LEU A 4 8.73 -6.39 -13.65
C LEU A 4 8.55 -7.87 -13.94
N THR A 5 9.43 -8.69 -13.40
CA THR A 5 9.38 -10.16 -13.55
C THR A 5 8.40 -10.77 -12.54
N PRO A 6 7.90 -11.99 -12.79
CA PRO A 6 7.08 -12.73 -11.83
C PRO A 6 7.73 -12.85 -10.45
N GLU A 7 9.03 -13.06 -10.39
CA GLU A 7 9.80 -13.24 -9.15
C GLU A 7 9.81 -11.94 -8.34
N ASN A 8 10.09 -10.81 -8.98
CA ASN A 8 10.10 -9.49 -8.34
C ASN A 8 8.68 -9.11 -7.84
N LEU A 9 7.64 -9.43 -8.60
CA LEU A 9 6.25 -9.18 -8.19
C LEU A 9 5.83 -10.09 -7.03
N THR A 10 6.26 -11.36 -7.05
CA THR A 10 6.03 -12.31 -5.96
C THR A 10 6.71 -11.87 -4.67
N GLU A 11 7.96 -11.40 -4.75
CA GLU A 11 8.70 -10.88 -3.61
C GLU A 11 8.02 -9.63 -3.03
N LYS A 12 7.61 -8.69 -3.88
CA LYS A 12 6.83 -7.52 -3.44
C LYS A 12 5.55 -7.90 -2.71
N VAL A 13 4.79 -8.89 -3.23
CA VAL A 13 3.57 -9.37 -2.57
C VAL A 13 3.86 -9.95 -1.19
N LYS A 14 4.94 -10.74 -1.04
CA LYS A 14 5.34 -11.30 0.27
C LYS A 14 5.74 -10.21 1.28
N ILE A 15 6.49 -9.21 0.83
CA ILE A 15 6.92 -8.10 1.70
C ILE A 15 5.70 -7.29 2.16
N ILE A 16 4.75 -7.00 1.26
CA ILE A 16 3.50 -6.31 1.62
C ILE A 16 2.68 -7.14 2.59
N GLU A 17 2.57 -8.46 2.38
CA GLU A 17 1.86 -9.36 3.30
C GLU A 17 2.42 -9.26 4.72
N HIS A 18 3.75 -9.28 4.85
CA HIS A 18 4.45 -9.15 6.13
C HIS A 18 4.13 -7.82 6.83
N PHE A 19 4.33 -6.68 6.16
CA PHE A 19 4.09 -5.38 6.78
C PHE A 19 2.61 -5.12 7.07
N LEU A 20 1.70 -5.66 6.26
CA LEU A 20 0.27 -5.55 6.54
C LEU A 20 -0.13 -6.37 7.78
N ALA A 21 0.51 -7.51 8.01
CA ALA A 21 0.32 -8.29 9.23
C ALA A 21 0.87 -7.55 10.46
N GLU A 22 2.08 -6.99 10.39
CA GLU A 22 2.66 -6.20 11.49
C GLU A 22 1.86 -4.93 11.77
N THR A 23 1.32 -4.26 10.74
CA THR A 23 0.40 -3.11 10.91
C THR A 23 -0.79 -3.48 11.79
N LYS A 24 -1.46 -4.60 11.48
CA LYS A 24 -2.63 -5.05 12.24
C LYS A 24 -2.28 -5.41 13.67
N LYS A 25 -1.12 -6.02 13.88
CA LYS A 25 -0.61 -6.37 15.21
C LYS A 25 -0.31 -5.11 16.03
N ALA A 26 0.33 -4.12 15.43
CA ALA A 26 0.62 -2.84 16.06
C ALA A 26 -0.66 -2.07 16.42
N LEU A 27 -1.66 -2.02 15.53
CA LEU A 27 -2.98 -1.42 15.83
C LEU A 27 -3.67 -2.11 17.01
N LYS A 28 -3.67 -3.45 17.05
CA LYS A 28 -4.23 -4.22 18.18
C LYS A 28 -3.50 -3.96 19.51
N ALA A 29 -2.21 -3.66 19.45
CA ALA A 29 -1.38 -3.33 20.59
C ALA A 29 -1.41 -1.81 20.96
N ASN A 30 -2.23 -1.02 20.26
CA ASN A 30 -2.27 0.45 20.39
C ASN A 30 -0.90 1.12 20.14
N GLN A 31 -0.06 0.51 19.30
CA GLN A 31 1.26 0.99 18.90
C GLN A 31 1.13 1.77 17.58
N LEU A 32 0.53 2.96 17.64
CA LEU A 32 0.16 3.73 16.46
C LEU A 32 1.36 4.09 15.56
N GLU A 33 2.47 4.53 16.15
CA GLU A 33 3.68 4.89 15.37
C GLU A 33 4.24 3.68 14.61
N GLU A 34 4.26 2.51 15.23
CA GLU A 34 4.67 1.26 14.58
C GLU A 34 3.72 0.89 13.43
N ALA A 35 2.40 1.02 13.64
CA ALA A 35 1.41 0.78 12.60
C ALA A 35 1.60 1.70 11.39
N LYS A 36 1.91 2.98 11.62
CA LYS A 36 2.21 3.97 10.57
C LYS A 36 3.49 3.60 9.81
N HIS A 37 4.55 3.22 10.51
CA HIS A 37 5.79 2.79 9.87
C HIS A 37 5.60 1.54 8.99
N CYS A 38 4.79 0.59 9.45
CA CYS A 38 4.44 -0.59 8.67
C CYS A 38 3.63 -0.24 7.41
N LEU A 39 2.60 0.63 7.52
CA LEU A 39 1.82 1.09 6.37
C LEU A 39 2.69 1.81 5.31
N LYS A 40 3.60 2.68 5.76
CA LYS A 40 4.57 3.34 4.88
C LYS A 40 5.44 2.33 4.14
N SER A 41 5.82 1.24 4.81
CA SER A 41 6.61 0.17 4.21
C SER A 41 5.82 -0.62 3.17
N VAL A 42 4.51 -0.79 3.36
CA VAL A 42 3.60 -1.36 2.34
C VAL A 42 3.59 -0.49 1.08
N GLU A 43 3.40 0.82 1.22
CA GLU A 43 3.31 1.74 0.08
C GLU A 43 4.62 1.81 -0.71
N LEU A 44 5.75 1.95 -0.03
CA LEU A 44 7.07 1.94 -0.68
C LEU A 44 7.31 0.63 -1.45
N THR A 45 6.83 -0.49 -0.92
CA THR A 45 6.96 -1.79 -1.58
C THR A 45 6.01 -1.93 -2.77
N ALA A 46 4.79 -1.42 -2.64
CA ALA A 46 3.75 -1.45 -3.68
C ALA A 46 4.06 -0.53 -4.86
N TYR A 47 4.98 0.43 -4.70
CA TYR A 47 5.39 1.33 -5.78
C TYR A 47 5.99 0.57 -6.98
N ILE A 48 5.48 0.89 -8.16
CA ILE A 48 5.93 0.35 -9.44
C ILE A 48 6.35 1.52 -10.35
N PRO A 49 7.64 1.63 -10.70
CA PRO A 49 8.12 2.70 -11.57
C PRO A 49 7.75 2.41 -13.04
N THR A 50 6.52 2.72 -13.44
CA THR A 50 6.13 2.78 -14.85
C THR A 50 6.52 4.13 -15.46
N TYR A 51 7.00 4.12 -16.70
CA TYR A 51 7.52 5.30 -17.39
C TYR A 51 6.54 6.47 -17.40
N ALA A 52 7.10 7.67 -17.19
CA ALA A 52 6.48 9.01 -17.06
C ALA A 52 6.10 9.43 -15.62
N GLN A 53 6.88 10.40 -15.14
CA GLN A 53 6.63 11.32 -14.02
C GLN A 53 6.85 10.79 -12.61
N ASN A 54 8.14 10.56 -12.38
CA ASN A 54 8.82 10.34 -11.11
C ASN A 54 8.89 11.62 -10.23
N THR A 55 7.86 12.46 -10.20
CA THR A 55 7.96 13.76 -9.48
C THR A 55 7.13 13.89 -8.21
N GLU A 56 6.05 13.13 -7.99
CA GLU A 56 5.14 13.49 -6.86
C GLU A 56 4.52 12.34 -6.07
N ALA A 57 4.95 11.09 -6.18
CA ALA A 57 4.52 10.04 -5.25
C ALA A 57 5.30 10.14 -3.90
N ARG A 58 5.15 11.27 -3.19
CA ARG A 58 5.73 11.53 -1.86
C ARG A 58 4.67 11.66 -0.75
N PHE A 59 3.43 11.28 -1.00
CA PHE A 59 2.34 11.63 -0.08
C PHE A 59 2.43 10.98 1.30
N TYR A 60 3.05 9.81 1.43
CA TYR A 60 3.15 9.10 2.72
C TYR A 60 4.46 9.26 3.47
N ILE A 61 5.35 10.11 2.96
CA ILE A 61 6.66 10.20 3.60
C ILE A 61 6.61 11.07 4.86
N ASP A 62 5.67 12.02 4.96
CA ASP A 62 5.78 13.08 5.98
C ASP A 62 4.51 13.44 6.78
N GLU A 63 3.30 12.92 6.48
CA GLU A 63 2.09 13.25 7.26
C GLU A 63 1.78 12.26 8.40
N ILE A 64 1.47 12.79 9.60
CA ILE A 64 1.02 12.01 10.76
C ILE A 64 -0.42 11.55 10.52
N LEU A 65 -0.64 10.24 10.40
CA LEU A 65 -2.00 9.66 10.36
C LEU A 65 -2.66 9.71 11.75
N THR A 66 -3.97 9.92 11.80
CA THR A 66 -4.79 9.63 13.00
C THR A 66 -5.07 8.12 13.11
N ASP A 67 -5.56 7.66 14.26
CA ASP A 67 -5.97 6.26 14.47
C ASP A 67 -6.99 5.79 13.43
N GLU A 68 -8.00 6.63 13.16
CA GLU A 68 -9.06 6.36 12.19
C GLU A 68 -8.48 6.26 10.77
N GLN A 69 -7.57 7.17 10.40
CA GLN A 69 -6.89 7.12 9.10
C GLN A 69 -5.99 5.89 8.96
N ALA A 70 -5.33 5.44 10.03
CA ALA A 70 -4.54 4.22 10.00
C ALA A 70 -5.43 2.97 9.82
N GLN A 71 -6.59 2.91 10.47
CA GLN A 71 -7.56 1.83 10.30
C GLN A 71 -8.17 1.81 8.88
N LEU A 72 -8.58 2.97 8.37
CA LEU A 72 -9.06 3.12 6.99
C LEU A 72 -7.98 2.73 5.98
N GLY A 73 -6.74 3.12 6.25
CA GLY A 73 -5.59 2.74 5.43
C GLY A 73 -5.40 1.24 5.33
N VAL A 74 -5.52 0.51 6.44
CA VAL A 74 -5.48 -0.97 6.43
C VAL A 74 -6.57 -1.54 5.53
N HIS A 75 -7.82 -1.11 5.70
CA HIS A 75 -8.93 -1.62 4.90
C HIS A 75 -8.74 -1.36 3.40
N PHE A 76 -8.26 -0.16 3.06
CA PHE A 76 -7.97 0.20 1.68
C PHE A 76 -6.87 -0.68 1.09
N VAL A 77 -5.73 -0.79 1.79
CA VAL A 77 -4.59 -1.62 1.38
C VAL A 77 -5.03 -3.07 1.18
N GLU A 78 -5.80 -3.62 2.11
CA GLU A 78 -6.31 -4.99 2.04
C GLU A 78 -7.12 -5.26 0.78
N HIS A 79 -7.98 -4.33 0.39
CA HIS A 79 -8.82 -4.48 -0.80
C HIS A 79 -7.97 -4.73 -2.06
N PHE A 80 -7.02 -3.84 -2.34
CA PHE A 80 -6.16 -3.95 -3.51
C PHE A 80 -5.12 -5.06 -3.37
N PHE A 81 -4.63 -5.31 -2.15
CA PHE A 81 -3.67 -6.37 -1.91
C PHE A 81 -4.29 -7.77 -2.12
N ASN A 82 -5.54 -7.97 -1.72
CA ASN A 82 -6.25 -9.22 -2.00
C ASN A 82 -6.44 -9.43 -3.51
N ALA A 83 -6.77 -8.37 -4.26
CA ALA A 83 -6.83 -8.45 -5.72
C ALA A 83 -5.45 -8.81 -6.33
N ALA A 84 -4.37 -8.20 -5.83
CA ALA A 84 -3.01 -8.53 -6.27
C ALA A 84 -2.67 -10.02 -6.04
N LYS A 85 -3.04 -10.60 -4.89
CA LYS A 85 -2.83 -12.03 -4.62
C LYS A 85 -3.61 -12.93 -5.59
N VAL A 86 -4.88 -12.60 -5.88
CA VAL A 86 -5.70 -13.35 -6.84
C VAL A 86 -5.08 -13.30 -8.24
N TYR A 87 -4.64 -12.11 -8.69
CA TYR A 87 -3.98 -11.97 -9.98
C TYR A 87 -2.64 -12.70 -10.04
N LEU A 88 -1.88 -12.72 -8.94
CA LEU A 88 -0.63 -13.47 -8.86
C LEU A 88 -0.88 -14.97 -8.98
N HIS A 89 -1.87 -15.50 -8.25
CA HIS A 89 -2.25 -16.91 -8.30
C HIS A 89 -2.62 -17.35 -9.73
N ASN A 90 -3.30 -16.47 -10.47
CA ASN A 90 -3.75 -16.74 -11.84
C ASN A 90 -2.70 -16.39 -12.92
N GLY A 91 -1.47 -16.00 -12.53
CA GLY A 91 -0.41 -15.62 -13.47
C GLY A 91 -0.63 -14.29 -14.21
N ASN A 92 -1.60 -13.48 -13.81
CA ASN A 92 -1.91 -12.19 -14.42
C ASN A 92 -1.02 -11.07 -13.88
N LEU A 93 0.22 -10.99 -14.38
CA LEU A 93 1.22 -10.00 -13.92
C LEU A 93 0.76 -8.55 -14.10
N ARG A 94 -0.02 -8.27 -15.15
CA ARG A 94 -0.61 -6.94 -15.38
C ARG A 94 -1.60 -6.62 -14.26
N GLY A 95 -2.48 -7.54 -13.92
CA GLY A 95 -3.39 -7.42 -12.78
C GLY A 95 -2.66 -7.15 -11.48
N VAL A 96 -1.59 -7.89 -11.17
CA VAL A 96 -0.74 -7.65 -10.00
C VAL A 96 -0.18 -6.23 -10.00
N THR A 97 0.41 -5.81 -11.12
CA THR A 97 1.00 -4.48 -11.29
C THR A 97 -0.01 -3.36 -11.04
N HIS A 98 -1.20 -3.45 -11.65
CA HIS A 98 -2.25 -2.45 -11.46
C HIS A 98 -2.78 -2.42 -10.03
N SER A 99 -2.98 -3.57 -9.40
CA SER A 99 -3.44 -3.65 -8.01
C SER A 99 -2.43 -3.07 -7.03
N LEU A 100 -1.14 -3.34 -7.21
CA LEU A 100 -0.10 -2.73 -6.37
C LEU A 100 -0.01 -1.21 -6.59
N GLN A 101 -0.10 -0.74 -7.83
CA GLN A 101 -0.11 0.70 -8.10
C GLN A 101 -1.37 1.38 -7.52
N ALA A 102 -2.51 0.69 -7.46
CA ALA A 102 -3.73 1.22 -6.87
C ALA A 102 -3.61 1.46 -5.35
N ILE A 103 -2.76 0.70 -4.65
CA ILE A 103 -2.41 0.97 -3.24
C ILE A 103 -1.82 2.39 -3.11
N ILE A 104 -0.98 2.79 -4.06
CA ILE A 104 -0.36 4.13 -4.07
C ILE A 104 -1.38 5.22 -4.41
N ASN A 105 -2.28 4.93 -5.34
CA ASN A 105 -3.10 5.97 -5.96
C ASN A 105 -4.36 6.35 -5.17
N GLY A 106 -5.02 5.43 -4.46
CA GLY A 106 -6.34 5.74 -3.86
C GLY A 106 -6.34 6.05 -2.36
N LEU A 107 -5.22 5.80 -1.69
CA LEU A 107 -5.05 6.04 -0.26
C LEU A 107 -5.06 7.57 0.06
N PRO A 108 -4.44 8.46 -0.76
CA PRO A 108 -4.50 9.91 -0.57
C PRO A 108 -5.89 10.52 -0.84
N THR A 109 -6.65 9.94 -1.78
CA THR A 109 -7.94 10.51 -2.23
C THR A 109 -9.02 10.41 -1.15
N GLN A 110 -9.02 9.35 -0.33
CA GLN A 110 -10.00 9.19 0.75
C GLN A 110 -9.62 9.92 2.03
N ILE A 111 -8.33 10.02 2.34
CA ILE A 111 -7.85 10.79 3.51
C ILE A 111 -8.10 12.30 3.31
N SER A 112 -7.90 12.80 2.09
CA SER A 112 -8.18 14.22 1.76
C SER A 112 -9.69 14.53 1.76
N GLN A 113 -10.54 13.58 1.37
CA GLN A 113 -12.00 13.74 1.43
C GLN A 113 -12.54 13.84 2.87
N ASN A 114 -11.91 13.17 3.84
CA ASN A 114 -12.26 13.29 5.26
C ASN A 114 -11.76 14.59 5.92
N ARG A 115 -10.94 15.42 5.26
CA ARG A 115 -10.56 16.76 5.75
C ARG A 115 -11.60 17.85 5.41
N GLY A 116 -12.59 17.54 4.56
CA GLY A 116 -13.61 18.49 4.10
C GLY A 116 -14.96 18.43 4.83
N LEU A 117 -15.03 17.72 5.96
CA LEU A 117 -16.23 17.56 6.78
C LEU A 117 -16.11 18.29 8.13
N GLU A 118 -15.54 19.49 8.11
CA GLU A 118 -15.66 20.47 9.21
C GLU A 118 -16.99 21.24 9.10
#